data_AF-A0A9W9EGA0-F1
#
_entry.id   AF-A0A9W9EGA0-F1
#
_cell.length_a   1.000
_cell.length_b   1.000
_cell.length_c   1.000
_cell.angle_alpha   90.00
_cell.angle_beta   90.00
_cell.angle_gamma   90.00
#
_symmetry.space_group_name_H-M   'P 1'
#
loop_
_entity.id
_entity.type
_entity.pdbx_description
1 polymer ?
#
loop_
_entity_poly.entity_id
_entity_poly.type
_entity_poly.pdbx_seq_one_letter_code
_entity_poly.pdbx_strand_id
1 'polypeptide(L)'
;MPYPPKQNVNLEAGTTTIGDNNSIARCNLKNCEVTGSWLKGCTFEDCLLSKVRVARRTTATKSHFHDVYAVKSSDISQSTIRDGSSAKRCTMVASTIKDASKVNRSTLTSCTVSKGDLWRSTLKDCNIEECVIYRSNFEGLILKYGVWKRGKLVSRVADREPIAIRKDGSVITFPVQPTSSHLPRANLNTQPPIHGDKTRAFSDDSDGTIDSDDSDIEKDLPPPYEV
;
A
#
# COMPACT_ATOMS: atom_id res chain seq x y z
N MET A 1 8.30 -20.91 -1.31
CA MET A 1 9.57 -20.40 -0.73
C MET A 1 9.52 -20.59 0.77
N PRO A 2 10.57 -21.12 1.41
CA PRO A 2 10.64 -21.27 2.86
C PRO A 2 10.74 -19.91 3.57
N TYR A 3 10.32 -19.85 4.83
CA TYR A 3 10.48 -18.67 5.68
C TYR A 3 11.90 -18.63 6.28
N PRO A 4 12.60 -17.49 6.30
CA PRO A 4 13.87 -17.35 6.98
C PRO A 4 13.73 -17.50 8.52
N PRO A 5 14.78 -17.93 9.23
CA PRO A 5 14.76 -18.16 10.68
C PRO A 5 14.41 -16.87 11.43
N LYS A 6 13.56 -16.98 12.46
CA LYS A 6 13.10 -15.84 13.27
C LYS A 6 14.23 -15.37 14.18
N GLN A 7 14.63 -14.12 14.07
CA GLN A 7 15.45 -13.45 15.08
C GLN A 7 14.60 -12.42 15.84
N ASN A 8 14.46 -12.61 17.14
CA ASN A 8 13.87 -11.62 18.03
C ASN A 8 15.00 -10.67 18.47
N VAL A 9 15.26 -9.61 17.68
CA VAL A 9 16.34 -8.66 17.98
C VAL A 9 15.76 -7.48 18.76
N ASN A 10 16.02 -7.44 20.08
CA ASN A 10 15.68 -6.29 20.90
C ASN A 10 16.85 -5.29 20.83
N LEU A 11 16.73 -4.27 19.98
CA LEU A 11 17.79 -3.28 19.72
C LEU A 11 17.41 -1.95 20.35
N GLU A 12 18.20 -1.52 21.34
CA GLU A 12 18.11 -0.16 21.86
C GLU A 12 18.83 0.84 20.95
N ALA A 13 18.60 2.13 21.20
CA ALA A 13 18.82 3.21 20.25
C ALA A 13 20.27 3.36 19.78
N GLY A 14 20.44 3.46 18.46
CA GLY A 14 21.71 3.68 17.77
C GLY A 14 21.57 3.28 16.29
N THR A 15 22.48 3.75 15.45
CA THR A 15 22.49 3.49 13.99
C THR A 15 22.82 2.02 13.67
N THR A 16 21.92 1.11 14.05
CA THR A 16 22.06 -0.31 13.77
C THR A 16 21.56 -0.57 12.35
N THR A 17 22.48 -0.93 11.46
CA THR A 17 22.16 -1.50 10.16
C THR A 17 21.79 -2.97 10.34
N ILE A 18 20.49 -3.27 10.37
CA ILE A 18 20.02 -4.65 10.37
C ILE A 18 20.06 -5.15 8.92
N GLY A 19 21.07 -5.98 8.65
CA GLY A 19 21.46 -6.37 7.28
C GLY A 19 20.42 -7.19 6.52
N ASP A 20 20.76 -7.49 5.26
CA ASP A 20 19.84 -8.09 4.29
C ASP A 20 19.33 -9.49 4.68
N ASN A 21 18.08 -9.76 4.25
CA ASN A 21 17.39 -11.06 4.37
C ASN A 21 17.06 -11.55 5.79
N ASN A 22 17.15 -10.69 6.82
CA ASN A 22 16.76 -11.05 8.18
C ASN A 22 15.23 -11.15 8.38
N SER A 23 14.80 -11.91 9.38
CA SER A 23 13.40 -12.10 9.78
C SER A 23 13.18 -11.49 11.17
N ILE A 24 12.73 -10.24 11.19
CA ILE A 24 12.58 -9.42 12.39
C ILE A 24 11.10 -9.41 12.78
N ALA A 25 10.80 -9.82 14.02
CA ALA A 25 9.43 -9.92 14.48
C ALA A 25 9.25 -9.37 15.90
N ARG A 26 8.15 -8.61 16.11
CA ARG A 26 7.76 -8.04 17.42
C ARG A 26 8.83 -7.17 18.10
N CYS A 27 9.70 -6.55 17.30
CA CYS A 27 10.78 -5.69 17.78
C CYS A 27 10.35 -4.21 17.82
N ASN A 28 10.88 -3.44 18.77
CA ASN A 28 10.82 -1.98 18.74
C ASN A 28 12.17 -1.48 18.24
N LEU A 29 12.20 -0.67 17.18
CA LEU A 29 13.41 -0.20 16.54
C LEU A 29 13.37 1.32 16.44
N LYS A 30 14.43 1.98 16.92
CA LYS A 30 14.55 3.43 16.93
C LYS A 30 15.87 3.87 16.31
N ASN A 31 15.82 4.86 15.42
CA ASN A 31 17.01 5.43 14.79
C ASN A 31 17.87 4.38 14.02
N CYS A 32 17.23 3.32 13.51
CA CYS A 32 17.87 2.18 12.86
C CYS A 32 17.72 2.24 11.33
N GLU A 33 18.64 1.58 10.61
CA GLU A 33 18.47 1.25 9.19
C GLU A 33 18.18 -0.23 9.04
N VAL A 34 17.11 -0.59 8.34
CA VAL A 34 16.70 -1.98 8.10
C VAL A 34 16.73 -2.26 6.61
N THR A 35 17.65 -3.13 6.19
CA THR A 35 17.89 -3.43 4.77
C THR A 35 17.38 -4.83 4.42
N GLY A 36 16.77 -4.99 3.24
CA GLY A 36 16.48 -6.29 2.61
C GLY A 36 15.61 -7.30 3.39
N SER A 37 15.03 -6.90 4.52
CA SER A 37 14.52 -7.80 5.55
C SER A 37 13.00 -8.05 5.49
N TRP A 38 12.51 -9.01 6.29
CA TRP A 38 11.10 -9.32 6.53
C TRP A 38 10.71 -8.84 7.93
N LEU A 39 9.67 -8.03 8.02
CA LEU A 39 9.25 -7.32 9.23
C LEU A 39 7.81 -7.73 9.61
N LYS A 40 7.58 -8.20 10.85
CA LYS A 40 6.26 -8.63 11.31
C LYS A 40 5.96 -8.22 12.75
N GLY A 41 4.95 -7.38 12.98
CA GLY A 41 4.59 -6.99 14.36
C GLY A 41 5.52 -5.96 15.00
N CYS A 42 6.40 -5.31 14.22
CA CYS A 42 7.42 -4.40 14.73
C CYS A 42 6.94 -2.94 14.79
N THR A 43 7.53 -2.17 15.70
CA THR A 43 7.38 -0.72 15.79
C THR A 43 8.67 -0.04 15.32
N PHE A 44 8.54 1.04 14.55
CA PHE A 44 9.64 1.84 14.02
C PHE A 44 9.46 3.31 14.39
N GLU A 45 10.50 3.93 14.95
CA GLU A 45 10.56 5.37 15.17
C GLU A 45 11.86 5.92 14.56
N ASP A 46 11.75 6.93 13.69
CA ASP A 46 12.91 7.55 13.04
C ASP A 46 13.84 6.55 12.30
N CYS A 47 13.24 5.56 11.62
CA CYS A 47 13.98 4.48 10.96
C CYS A 47 13.99 4.62 9.43
N LEU A 48 15.09 4.17 8.81
CA LEU A 48 15.21 4.00 7.36
C LEU A 48 14.95 2.54 6.99
N LEU A 49 13.94 2.28 6.16
CA LEU A 49 13.59 0.94 5.68
C LEU A 49 13.92 0.86 4.18
N SER A 50 15.00 0.14 3.87
CA SER A 50 15.59 0.04 2.53
C SER A 50 15.38 -1.34 1.92
N LYS A 51 14.88 -1.42 0.67
CA LYS A 51 14.76 -2.69 -0.09
C LYS A 51 13.96 -3.79 0.66
N VAL A 52 13.17 -3.39 1.66
CA VAL A 52 12.47 -4.30 2.59
C VAL A 52 11.47 -5.11 1.79
N ARG A 53 11.55 -6.44 1.91
CA ARG A 53 10.72 -7.34 1.09
C ARG A 53 9.27 -7.29 1.54
N VAL A 54 9.02 -7.36 2.85
CA VAL A 54 7.67 -7.25 3.41
C VAL A 54 7.74 -6.61 4.79
N ALA A 55 6.92 -5.59 5.03
CA ALA A 55 6.52 -5.17 6.37
C ALA A 55 5.04 -5.50 6.59
N ARG A 56 4.68 -6.17 7.69
CA ARG A 56 3.30 -6.60 7.95
C ARG A 56 2.90 -6.43 9.40
N ARG A 57 1.71 -5.85 9.65
CA ARG A 57 1.22 -5.56 11.02
C ARG A 57 2.25 -4.76 11.81
N THR A 58 2.78 -3.70 11.21
CA THR A 58 3.80 -2.84 11.82
C THR A 58 3.25 -1.45 12.10
N THR A 59 3.86 -0.75 13.05
CA THR A 59 3.61 0.67 13.30
C THR A 59 4.87 1.45 12.97
N ALA A 60 4.78 2.53 12.20
CA ALA A 60 5.92 3.35 11.83
C ALA A 60 5.63 4.84 12.02
N THR A 61 6.54 5.52 12.71
CA THR A 61 6.45 6.95 13.03
C THR A 61 7.73 7.64 12.57
N LYS A 62 7.61 8.79 11.90
CA LYS A 62 8.75 9.59 11.39
C LYS A 62 9.75 8.77 10.55
N SER A 63 9.30 7.71 9.90
CA SER A 63 10.18 6.72 9.25
C SER A 63 10.18 6.88 7.72
N HIS A 64 11.23 6.37 7.07
CA HIS A 64 11.45 6.51 5.63
C HIS A 64 11.47 5.14 4.94
N PHE A 65 10.48 4.88 4.09
CA PHE A 65 10.35 3.65 3.30
C PHE A 65 10.84 3.91 1.87
N HIS A 66 11.86 3.19 1.42
CA HIS A 66 12.34 3.24 0.04
C HIS A 66 12.60 1.85 -0.55
N ASP A 67 12.16 1.64 -1.80
CA ASP A 67 12.17 0.35 -2.49
C ASP A 67 11.54 -0.79 -1.66
N VAL A 68 10.49 -0.47 -0.89
CA VAL A 68 9.82 -1.42 0.00
C VAL A 68 8.74 -2.17 -0.79
N TYR A 69 9.05 -3.41 -1.15
CA TYR A 69 8.22 -4.21 -2.05
C TYR A 69 6.77 -4.38 -1.56
N ALA A 70 6.53 -4.53 -0.25
CA ALA A 70 5.18 -4.41 0.31
C ALA A 70 5.10 -4.13 1.82
N VAL A 71 4.48 -3.01 2.21
CA VAL A 71 3.92 -2.76 3.54
C VAL A 71 2.45 -3.22 3.57
N LYS A 72 2.02 -3.96 4.60
CA LYS A 72 0.73 -4.68 4.63
C LYS A 72 0.05 -4.58 6.00
N SER A 73 -1.19 -4.08 6.06
CA SER A 73 -1.98 -4.01 7.31
C SER A 73 -1.20 -3.33 8.44
N SER A 74 -0.70 -2.13 8.18
CA SER A 74 0.25 -1.40 9.04
C SER A 74 -0.18 0.06 9.19
N ASP A 75 0.17 0.66 10.32
CA ASP A 75 -0.15 2.05 10.63
C ASP A 75 1.12 2.90 10.49
N ILE A 76 0.99 4.03 9.78
CA ILE A 76 2.13 4.82 9.31
C ILE A 76 1.82 6.30 9.57
N SER A 77 2.65 6.97 10.35
CA SER A 77 2.44 8.36 10.75
C SER A 77 3.69 9.20 10.51
N GLN A 78 3.51 10.46 10.07
CA GLN A 78 4.60 11.42 9.84
C GLN A 78 5.76 10.89 8.97
N SER A 79 5.48 9.90 8.11
CA SER A 79 6.50 9.08 7.44
C SER A 79 6.52 9.32 5.93
N THR A 80 7.60 8.92 5.26
CA THR A 80 7.74 9.03 3.79
C THR A 80 7.75 7.67 3.13
N ILE A 81 6.97 7.48 2.06
CA ILE A 81 6.94 6.28 1.22
C ILE A 81 7.31 6.69 -0.20
N ARG A 82 8.40 6.12 -0.75
CA ARG A 82 8.96 6.51 -2.06
C ARG A 82 9.59 5.33 -2.80
N ASP A 83 10.15 5.61 -3.97
CA ASP A 83 10.92 4.68 -4.82
C ASP A 83 10.12 3.41 -5.16
N GLY A 84 8.91 3.56 -5.71
CA GLY A 84 8.06 2.43 -6.15
C GLY A 84 7.46 1.58 -5.02
N SER A 85 7.66 1.95 -3.75
CA SER A 85 7.19 1.21 -2.58
C SER A 85 5.69 0.94 -2.61
N SER A 86 5.26 -0.22 -2.13
CA SER A 86 3.85 -0.64 -2.16
C SER A 86 3.26 -0.72 -0.76
N ALA A 87 2.09 -0.12 -0.52
CA ALA A 87 1.37 -0.21 0.75
C ALA A 87 -0.04 -0.78 0.54
N LYS A 88 -0.48 -1.73 1.38
CA LYS A 88 -1.78 -2.39 1.22
C LYS A 88 -2.50 -2.54 2.56
N ARG A 89 -3.78 -2.16 2.63
CA ARG A 89 -4.59 -2.20 3.87
C ARG A 89 -3.97 -1.38 5.02
N CYS A 90 -3.27 -0.29 4.71
CA CYS A 90 -2.56 0.52 5.72
C CYS A 90 -3.39 1.74 6.15
N THR A 91 -3.14 2.24 7.36
CA THR A 91 -3.58 3.57 7.79
C THR A 91 -2.41 4.52 7.68
N MET A 92 -2.59 5.67 7.04
CA MET A 92 -1.55 6.68 6.86
C MET A 92 -2.05 8.03 7.36
N VAL A 93 -1.29 8.67 8.24
CA VAL A 93 -1.63 9.99 8.81
C VAL A 93 -0.45 10.94 8.65
N ALA A 94 -0.71 12.16 8.18
CA ALA A 94 0.30 13.23 8.02
C ALA A 94 1.58 12.77 7.29
N SER A 95 1.42 11.84 6.33
CA SER A 95 2.53 11.13 5.67
C SER A 95 2.63 11.49 4.19
N THR A 96 3.83 11.39 3.63
CA THR A 96 4.13 11.72 2.23
C THR A 96 4.35 10.46 1.41
N ILE A 97 3.62 10.32 0.30
CA ILE A 97 3.74 9.20 -0.65
C ILE A 97 4.13 9.76 -2.01
N LYS A 98 5.23 9.29 -2.59
CA LYS A 98 5.77 9.83 -3.85
C LYS A 98 6.44 8.78 -4.72
N ASP A 99 6.98 9.20 -5.86
CA ASP A 99 7.92 8.43 -6.70
C ASP A 99 7.40 7.03 -7.11
N ALA A 100 6.28 6.99 -7.85
CA ALA A 100 5.62 5.77 -8.37
C ALA A 100 5.11 4.77 -7.30
N SER A 101 5.08 5.16 -6.03
CA SER A 101 4.64 4.31 -4.92
C SER A 101 3.18 3.88 -5.04
N LYS A 102 2.91 2.60 -4.78
CA LYS A 102 1.59 1.96 -4.92
C LYS A 102 0.86 1.94 -3.59
N VAL A 103 -0.45 2.21 -3.56
CA VAL A 103 -1.25 2.09 -2.32
C VAL A 103 -2.55 1.39 -2.63
N ASN A 104 -3.05 0.52 -1.74
CA ASN A 104 -4.21 -0.34 -2.07
C ASN A 104 -5.07 -0.67 -0.85
N ARG A 105 -6.39 -0.39 -0.89
CA ARG A 105 -7.32 -0.61 0.23
C ARG A 105 -6.90 0.09 1.54
N SER A 106 -6.29 1.26 1.44
CA SER A 106 -5.70 1.98 2.60
C SER A 106 -6.50 3.24 2.95
N THR A 107 -6.38 3.71 4.17
CA THR A 107 -6.94 5.01 4.60
C THR A 107 -5.80 6.02 4.73
N LEU A 108 -5.99 7.21 4.18
CA LEU A 108 -5.03 8.31 4.20
C LEU A 108 -5.71 9.55 4.77
N THR A 109 -5.09 10.20 5.74
CA THR A 109 -5.61 11.39 6.42
C THR A 109 -4.52 12.46 6.51
N SER A 110 -4.80 13.66 5.97
CA SER A 110 -3.84 14.77 5.90
C SER A 110 -2.52 14.40 5.22
N CYS A 111 -2.54 13.44 4.29
CA CYS A 111 -1.37 12.98 3.55
C CYS A 111 -1.12 13.80 2.29
N THR A 112 0.15 13.90 1.88
CA THR A 112 0.52 14.41 0.55
C THR A 112 0.87 13.23 -0.36
N VAL A 113 0.27 13.15 -1.54
CA VAL A 113 0.52 12.10 -2.53
C VAL A 113 0.87 12.68 -3.89
N SER A 114 2.10 12.49 -4.34
CA SER A 114 2.57 12.85 -5.69
C SER A 114 2.93 11.61 -6.51
N LYS A 115 2.85 11.67 -7.85
CA LYS A 115 3.35 10.64 -8.79
C LYS A 115 2.96 9.20 -8.40
N GLY A 116 1.71 8.99 -7.98
CA GLY A 116 1.37 7.89 -7.05
C GLY A 116 0.12 7.04 -7.31
N ASP A 117 0.24 5.80 -6.85
CA ASP A 117 -0.47 4.52 -7.02
C ASP A 117 -1.85 4.15 -6.41
N LEU A 118 -2.63 5.04 -5.80
CA LEU A 118 -3.68 4.63 -4.84
C LEU A 118 -4.93 3.93 -5.48
N TRP A 119 -5.25 2.69 -5.06
CA TRP A 119 -6.40 1.86 -5.49
C TRP A 119 -7.32 1.54 -4.29
N ARG A 120 -8.66 1.59 -4.45
CA ARG A 120 -9.65 1.28 -3.38
C ARG A 120 -9.39 1.93 -2.01
N SER A 121 -8.82 3.14 -1.99
CA SER A 121 -8.36 3.80 -0.76
C SER A 121 -9.30 4.94 -0.35
N THR A 122 -9.33 5.32 0.93
CA THR A 122 -10.09 6.47 1.43
C THR A 122 -9.14 7.61 1.73
N LEU A 123 -9.46 8.82 1.29
CA LEU A 123 -8.62 10.01 1.42
C LEU A 123 -9.38 11.14 2.09
N LYS A 124 -8.87 11.57 3.25
CA LYS A 124 -9.44 12.62 4.07
C LYS A 124 -8.46 13.78 4.14
N ASP A 125 -8.86 14.95 3.65
CA ASP A 125 -8.07 16.19 3.69
C ASP A 125 -6.64 16.03 3.12
N CYS A 126 -6.48 15.17 2.11
CA CYS A 126 -5.18 14.87 1.50
C CYS A 126 -4.86 15.78 0.32
N ASN A 127 -3.61 16.23 0.20
CA ASN A 127 -3.11 16.91 -1.00
C ASN A 127 -2.65 15.88 -2.04
N ILE A 128 -3.11 16.00 -3.28
CA ILE A 128 -2.95 14.97 -4.31
C ILE A 128 -2.42 15.63 -5.60
N GLU A 129 -1.17 15.34 -6.00
CA GLU A 129 -0.48 15.89 -7.20
C GLU A 129 -0.04 14.81 -8.22
N GLU A 130 -0.20 15.00 -9.53
CA GLU A 130 0.14 14.03 -10.61
C GLU A 130 -0.03 12.52 -10.30
N CYS A 131 -1.23 11.95 -10.25
CA CYS A 131 -1.41 10.54 -9.87
C CYS A 131 -2.37 9.80 -10.83
N VAL A 132 -2.21 8.49 -11.02
CA VAL A 132 -3.19 7.60 -11.67
C VAL A 132 -3.92 6.78 -10.60
N ILE A 133 -5.14 6.30 -10.86
CA ILE A 133 -6.02 5.99 -9.73
C ILE A 133 -7.27 5.17 -9.99
N TYR A 134 -7.75 4.41 -9.00
CA TYR A 134 -8.96 3.62 -9.16
C TYR A 134 -9.78 3.49 -7.88
N ARG A 135 -11.12 3.59 -8.01
CA ARG A 135 -12.14 3.12 -7.04
C ARG A 135 -11.97 3.63 -5.59
N SER A 136 -11.53 4.88 -5.39
CA SER A 136 -11.12 5.43 -4.09
C SER A 136 -11.98 6.63 -3.69
N ASN A 137 -12.20 6.81 -2.38
CA ASN A 137 -13.15 7.76 -1.80
C ASN A 137 -12.47 9.07 -1.37
N PHE A 138 -13.23 10.17 -1.36
CA PHE A 138 -12.80 11.50 -0.91
C PHE A 138 -13.68 12.02 0.20
N GLU A 139 -13.06 12.58 1.21
CA GLU A 139 -13.69 13.38 2.25
C GLU A 139 -12.94 14.73 2.32
N GLY A 140 -13.69 15.84 2.20
CA GLY A 140 -13.15 17.21 2.27
C GLY A 140 -13.00 17.96 0.92
N LEU A 141 -13.22 17.30 -0.23
CA LEU A 141 -12.93 17.85 -1.57
C LEU A 141 -14.06 17.57 -2.59
N ILE A 142 -14.37 18.53 -3.48
CA ILE A 142 -15.31 18.40 -4.61
C ILE A 142 -14.53 18.42 -5.93
N LEU A 143 -14.84 17.51 -6.87
CA LEU A 143 -14.10 17.32 -8.13
C LEU A 143 -15.09 17.05 -9.30
N LYS A 144 -15.12 17.87 -10.36
CA LYS A 144 -16.05 17.75 -11.51
C LYS A 144 -15.33 17.59 -12.86
N TYR A 145 -16.03 17.03 -13.85
CA TYR A 145 -15.68 16.93 -15.29
C TYR A 145 -14.33 16.32 -15.67
N GLY A 146 -13.70 15.64 -14.73
CA GLY A 146 -12.60 14.74 -15.01
C GLY A 146 -13.05 13.31 -15.02
N VAL A 147 -12.32 12.48 -15.75
CA VAL A 147 -12.06 11.11 -15.34
C VAL A 147 -11.23 11.20 -14.06
N TRP A 148 -11.91 11.46 -12.94
CA TRP A 148 -11.36 11.41 -11.59
C TRP A 148 -11.33 9.96 -11.14
N LYS A 149 -10.48 9.21 -11.84
CA LYS A 149 -9.51 8.41 -11.12
C LYS A 149 -9.09 9.29 -9.91
N ARG A 150 -9.34 8.80 -8.69
CA ARG A 150 -9.32 9.52 -7.41
C ARG A 150 -8.48 10.79 -7.42
N GLY A 151 -9.09 11.96 -7.27
CA GLY A 151 -8.33 13.17 -6.96
C GLY A 151 -7.38 13.64 -8.06
N LYS A 152 -7.40 13.02 -9.26
CA LYS A 152 -6.77 13.52 -10.47
C LYS A 152 -7.66 13.43 -11.69
N LEU A 153 -7.75 14.54 -12.39
CA LEU A 153 -8.30 14.57 -13.73
C LEU A 153 -7.32 13.91 -14.71
N VAL A 154 -7.49 12.62 -15.02
CA VAL A 154 -6.66 11.94 -16.04
C VAL A 154 -7.21 12.06 -17.47
N SER A 155 -8.38 12.67 -17.62
CA SER A 155 -9.01 13.05 -18.90
C SER A 155 -10.19 13.97 -18.57
N ARG A 156 -10.68 14.75 -19.55
CA ARG A 156 -12.01 15.37 -19.50
C ARG A 156 -13.08 14.39 -19.99
N VAL A 157 -14.33 14.62 -19.59
CA VAL A 157 -15.49 13.79 -19.98
C VAL A 157 -16.30 14.55 -21.04
N ALA A 158 -16.18 14.12 -22.30
CA ALA A 158 -16.50 14.92 -23.49
C ALA A 158 -15.74 16.27 -23.49
N ASP A 159 -16.22 17.24 -24.28
CA ASP A 159 -15.52 18.52 -24.53
C ASP A 159 -15.68 19.56 -23.40
N ARG A 160 -15.81 19.12 -22.13
CA ARG A 160 -16.06 19.96 -20.95
C ARG A 160 -14.78 20.16 -20.11
N GLU A 161 -14.71 21.24 -19.33
CA GLU A 161 -13.50 21.62 -18.58
C GLU A 161 -13.40 21.09 -17.12
N PRO A 162 -12.18 20.75 -16.67
CA PRO A 162 -11.80 20.47 -15.27
C PRO A 162 -12.32 21.45 -14.20
N ILE A 163 -12.87 20.94 -13.08
CA ILE A 163 -13.16 21.77 -11.89
C ILE A 163 -12.81 21.03 -10.59
N ALA A 164 -12.19 21.71 -9.63
CA ALA A 164 -12.08 21.26 -8.24
C ALA A 164 -12.49 22.39 -7.29
N ILE A 165 -13.13 22.07 -6.17
CA ILE A 165 -13.63 23.03 -5.19
C ILE A 165 -13.34 22.48 -3.78
N ARG A 166 -12.83 23.33 -2.89
CA ARG A 166 -12.61 22.98 -1.48
C ARG A 166 -13.90 23.13 -0.67
N LYS A 167 -13.95 22.49 0.51
CA LYS A 167 -15.11 22.57 1.43
C LYS A 167 -15.38 23.99 1.97
N ASP A 168 -14.42 24.92 1.79
CA ASP A 168 -14.49 26.35 2.14
C ASP A 168 -15.09 27.24 1.04
N GLY A 169 -15.47 26.68 -0.12
CA GLY A 169 -16.05 27.42 -1.25
C GLY A 169 -15.04 27.89 -2.31
N SER A 170 -13.73 27.74 -2.09
CA SER A 170 -12.69 28.16 -3.03
C SER A 170 -12.72 27.31 -4.31
N VAL A 171 -12.85 27.96 -5.47
CA VAL A 171 -12.71 27.32 -6.79
C VAL A 171 -11.23 27.18 -7.15
N ILE A 172 -10.83 25.98 -7.59
CA ILE A 172 -9.53 25.70 -8.18
C ILE A 172 -9.70 25.62 -9.69
N THR A 173 -9.23 26.64 -10.39
CA THR A 173 -9.17 26.69 -11.86
C THR A 173 -7.91 25.97 -12.34
N PHE A 174 -8.03 25.11 -13.36
CA PHE A 174 -6.90 24.40 -13.94
C PHE A 174 -6.55 25.00 -15.32
N PRO A 175 -5.30 25.43 -15.57
CA PRO A 175 -4.89 25.85 -16.91
C PRO A 175 -4.86 24.66 -17.87
N VAL A 176 -5.69 24.70 -18.91
CA VAL A 176 -5.71 23.67 -19.97
C VAL A 176 -4.58 23.95 -20.96
N GLN A 177 -3.56 23.07 -21.02
CA GLN A 177 -2.62 23.08 -22.14
C GLN A 177 -3.31 22.53 -23.40
N PRO A 178 -3.20 23.21 -24.57
CA PRO A 178 -3.80 22.75 -25.80
C PRO A 178 -2.98 21.60 -26.42
N THR A 179 -3.37 20.37 -26.15
CA THR A 179 -2.86 19.21 -26.90
C THR A 179 -3.45 19.20 -28.30
N SER A 180 -2.58 19.31 -29.31
CA SER A 180 -2.92 19.29 -30.74
C SER A 180 -3.88 18.17 -31.12
N SER A 181 -4.80 18.48 -32.04
CA SER A 181 -5.82 17.58 -32.54
C SER A 181 -5.26 16.54 -33.50
N HIS A 182 -5.06 15.30 -33.06
CA HIS A 182 -5.20 14.10 -33.89
C HIS A 182 -5.40 12.84 -33.04
N LEU A 183 -6.64 12.33 -33.00
CA LEU A 183 -6.94 10.99 -32.49
C LEU A 183 -6.92 9.97 -33.64
N PRO A 184 -6.19 8.85 -33.52
CA PRO A 184 -6.55 7.63 -34.22
C PRO A 184 -7.85 7.09 -33.62
N ARG A 185 -8.89 6.98 -34.45
CA ARG A 185 -10.22 6.49 -34.09
C ARG A 185 -10.14 4.99 -33.75
N ALA A 186 -10.13 4.64 -32.47
CA ALA A 186 -10.13 3.24 -32.03
C ALA A 186 -11.44 2.56 -32.45
N ASN A 187 -11.34 1.61 -33.39
CA ASN A 187 -12.46 0.98 -34.05
C ASN A 187 -12.95 -0.24 -33.25
N LEU A 188 -14.25 -0.35 -32.95
CA LEU A 188 -14.84 -1.57 -32.39
C LEU A 188 -15.03 -2.60 -33.52
N ASN A 189 -13.95 -3.30 -33.91
CA ASN A 189 -13.98 -4.68 -34.44
C ASN A 189 -12.59 -5.12 -34.93
N THR A 190 -11.80 -5.77 -34.07
CA THR A 190 -10.84 -6.81 -34.49
C THR A 190 -10.43 -7.67 -33.29
N GLN A 191 -10.59 -8.99 -33.40
CA GLN A 191 -9.94 -9.94 -32.48
C GLN A 191 -8.43 -10.01 -32.76
N PRO A 192 -7.57 -10.14 -31.74
CA PRO A 192 -6.23 -10.70 -31.91
C PRO A 192 -6.29 -12.24 -32.04
N PRO A 193 -5.33 -12.89 -32.74
CA PRO A 193 -5.40 -14.33 -33.02
C PRO A 193 -5.10 -15.24 -31.81
N ILE A 194 -5.59 -16.47 -31.88
CA ILE A 194 -5.31 -17.54 -30.91
C ILE A 194 -3.99 -18.23 -31.27
N HIS A 195 -2.94 -18.00 -30.49
CA HIS A 195 -1.76 -18.86 -30.21
C HIS A 195 -0.96 -18.15 -29.10
N GLY A 196 -0.51 -18.74 -27.99
CA GLY A 196 -0.68 -20.11 -27.49
C GLY A 196 0.55 -20.56 -26.71
N ASP A 197 0.64 -20.28 -25.39
CA ASP A 197 1.07 -21.27 -24.40
C ASP A 197 0.82 -20.84 -22.92
N LYS A 198 0.48 -21.83 -22.09
CA LYS A 198 0.46 -21.88 -20.60
C LYS A 198 0.40 -20.56 -19.78
N THR A 199 -0.81 -20.23 -19.32
CA THR A 199 -1.03 -19.80 -17.92
C THR A 199 -2.11 -20.66 -17.28
N ARG A 200 -1.81 -21.26 -16.12
CA ARG A 200 -2.73 -22.11 -15.36
C ARG A 200 -3.94 -21.31 -14.88
N ALA A 201 -5.13 -21.77 -15.21
CA ALA A 201 -6.35 -21.35 -14.55
C ALA A 201 -6.36 -21.86 -13.10
N PHE A 202 -6.65 -20.99 -12.14
CA PHE A 202 -7.29 -21.33 -10.87
C PHE A 202 -8.07 -20.10 -10.38
N SER A 203 -9.33 -20.04 -10.79
CA SER A 203 -10.39 -19.55 -9.91
C SER A 203 -10.63 -20.60 -8.83
N ASP A 204 -10.55 -20.22 -7.56
CA ASP A 204 -11.71 -20.44 -6.69
C ASP A 204 -11.69 -19.48 -5.49
N ASP A 205 -12.87 -19.05 -5.06
CA ASP A 205 -13.07 -18.34 -3.81
C ASP A 205 -13.46 -19.38 -2.75
N SER A 206 -12.66 -19.52 -1.69
CA SER A 206 -13.08 -20.24 -0.48
C SER A 206 -12.67 -19.43 0.74
N ASP A 207 -13.63 -18.62 1.19
CA ASP A 207 -13.67 -18.06 2.53
C ASP A 207 -14.24 -19.14 3.46
N GLY A 208 -13.47 -19.55 4.47
CA GLY A 208 -13.74 -20.80 5.18
C GLY A 208 -12.62 -21.24 6.12
N THR A 209 -12.12 -20.33 6.96
CA THR A 209 -11.39 -20.72 8.17
C THR A 209 -12.22 -20.32 9.38
N ILE A 210 -12.98 -21.29 9.88
CA ILE A 210 -13.56 -21.29 11.22
C ILE A 210 -12.43 -21.01 12.23
N ASP A 211 -12.67 -20.08 13.15
CA ASP A 211 -11.91 -19.98 14.39
C ASP A 211 -12.23 -21.22 15.24
N SER A 212 -11.20 -21.96 15.66
CA SER A 212 -11.35 -23.04 16.62
C SER A 212 -10.19 -22.97 17.61
N ASP A 213 -10.58 -22.60 18.83
CA ASP A 213 -9.81 -22.26 20.01
C ASP A 213 -8.70 -23.23 20.44
N ASP A 214 -7.85 -22.70 21.31
CA ASP A 214 -6.93 -23.47 22.16
C ASP A 214 -7.71 -24.54 22.97
N SER A 215 -7.14 -25.75 23.04
CA SER A 215 -7.47 -26.74 24.08
C SER A 215 -6.27 -27.66 24.26
N ASP A 216 -5.59 -27.53 25.39
CA ASP A 216 -4.57 -28.47 25.81
C ASP A 216 -5.19 -29.86 26.01
N ILE A 217 -4.73 -30.87 25.27
CA ILE A 217 -5.03 -32.27 25.55
C ILE A 217 -3.73 -32.95 25.96
N GLU A 218 -3.54 -32.92 27.28
CA GLU A 218 -2.63 -33.77 28.03
C GLU A 218 -2.92 -35.25 27.70
N LYS A 219 -1.88 -36.03 27.41
CA LYS A 219 -2.04 -37.41 26.91
C LYS A 219 -2.24 -38.40 28.05
N ASP A 220 -3.46 -38.44 28.58
CA ASP A 220 -3.85 -39.45 29.56
C ASP A 220 -4.20 -40.77 28.84
N LEU A 221 -3.24 -41.71 28.80
CA LEU A 221 -3.41 -43.04 28.23
C LEU A 221 -3.77 -44.02 29.35
N PRO A 222 -4.87 -44.78 29.26
CA PRO A 222 -5.21 -45.76 30.28
C PRO A 222 -4.17 -46.90 30.32
N PRO A 223 -3.85 -47.44 31.51
CA PRO A 223 -2.91 -48.55 31.63
C PRO A 223 -3.45 -49.84 30.99
N PRO A 224 -2.57 -50.73 30.49
CA PRO A 224 -2.99 -51.99 29.90
C PRO A 224 -3.50 -52.97 30.97
N TYR A 225 -4.59 -53.67 30.66
CA TYR A 225 -5.04 -54.81 31.45
C TYR A 225 -4.22 -56.04 31.09
N GLU A 226 -3.69 -56.75 32.09
CA GLU A 226 -3.10 -58.09 31.91
C GLU A 226 -4.22 -59.13 31.69
N VAL A 227 -3.88 -60.22 30.98
CA VAL A 227 -4.76 -61.36 30.65
C VAL A 227 -4.23 -62.62 31.30
#